data_AF-A0A352FTN2-F1
#
_entry.id   AF-A0A352FTN2-F1
#
_cell.length_a   1.000
_cell.length_b   1.000
_cell.length_c   1.000
_cell.angle_alpha   90.00
_cell.angle_beta   90.00
_cell.angle_gamma   90.00
#
_symmetry.space_group_name_H-M   'P 1'
#
loop_
_entity.id
_entity.type
_entity.pdbx_description
1 polymer ?
#
loop_
_entity_poly.entity_id
_entity_poly.type
_entity_poly.pdbx_seq_one_letter_code
_entity_poly.pdbx_strand_id
1 'polypeptide(L)'
;MDINATLLTHLATGAGAASILRAVRPNVVALAQSFFEARTDISRLQTAQNVAEEILLKNDLRDLIEIRDIVAKQELHRQIRYGKQQDHTAHTVYLYFLGLWLYDNLPQIASAVQITCGSKEYAERDNYFLLQWTYASLLHDIGYAFHNLEPETTKDRQLMDSVFSWTWIKKQYPSMSKDAEEVLRRAHQSWSSKYSGLMPSGTAAYAQNSQEDVLRRLAAAPWLGEIFPEFQGQDLFDVLDETCSLRKYAFEVARDGYGGKGPCVDHAVASGLFLLQYTSFWYWIIQQIEITASVNVYEEITGGFNYDRQNIVSDFIPACRAVAFHNIQPQNKTSESIIPKLTLSEAPITFLAILCDELQRWDRSPAGWMHLDQYRLFSKSALESRNIEILCNGPREDPRVLFLIGKNRRRQKFAEQFRKTLEKRLPDYSKILLIGTRIGST
;
A
#
# COMPACT_ATOMS: atom_id res chain seq x y z
N MET A 1 -5.24 25.80 10.10
CA MET A 1 -6.19 24.94 9.36
C MET A 1 -5.98 23.54 9.90
N ASP A 2 -7.04 22.76 10.16
CA ASP A 2 -6.84 21.37 10.56
C ASP A 2 -6.27 20.55 9.38
N ILE A 3 -5.71 19.38 9.69
CA ILE A 3 -5.03 18.56 8.69
C ILE A 3 -5.94 18.16 7.52
N ASN A 4 -7.22 17.85 7.73
CA ASN A 4 -8.10 17.42 6.64
C ASN A 4 -8.35 18.58 5.66
N ALA A 5 -8.60 19.78 6.19
CA ALA A 5 -8.73 20.97 5.36
C ALA A 5 -7.43 21.33 4.63
N THR A 6 -6.26 21.14 5.26
CA THR A 6 -4.95 21.34 4.61
C THR A 6 -4.76 20.35 3.45
N LEU A 7 -5.04 19.06 3.67
CA LEU A 7 -4.93 18.03 2.65
C LEU A 7 -5.90 18.27 1.49
N LEU A 8 -7.16 18.63 1.79
CA LEU A 8 -8.17 18.93 0.75
C LEU A 8 -7.77 20.16 -0.08
N THR A 9 -7.31 21.22 0.58
CA THR A 9 -6.86 22.44 -0.12
C THR A 9 -5.70 22.14 -1.06
N HIS A 10 -4.70 21.39 -0.57
CA HIS A 10 -3.58 20.97 -1.40
C HIS A 10 -4.01 20.05 -2.54
N LEU A 11 -4.89 19.08 -2.29
CA LEU A 11 -5.43 18.24 -3.34
C LEU A 11 -6.16 19.08 -4.40
N ALA A 12 -6.85 20.16 -4.02
CA ALA A 12 -7.60 21.03 -4.93
C ALA A 12 -6.72 22.02 -5.73
N THR A 13 -5.65 22.57 -5.12
CA THR A 13 -4.90 23.69 -5.71
C THR A 13 -3.38 23.50 -5.76
N GLY A 14 -2.85 22.41 -5.19
CA GLY A 14 -1.41 22.13 -5.11
C GLY A 14 -0.78 21.84 -6.48
N ALA A 15 0.50 22.17 -6.64
CA ALA A 15 1.28 21.86 -7.84
C ALA A 15 1.76 20.38 -7.83
N GLY A 16 2.74 20.03 -8.68
CA GLY A 16 3.41 18.73 -8.62
C GLY A 16 2.50 17.54 -8.88
N ALA A 17 2.69 16.48 -8.11
CA ALA A 17 1.94 15.23 -8.22
C ALA A 17 0.43 15.44 -7.99
N ALA A 18 0.02 16.33 -7.09
CA ALA A 18 -1.39 16.65 -6.89
C ALA A 18 -2.04 17.25 -8.14
N SER A 19 -1.31 18.11 -8.87
CA SER A 19 -1.80 18.71 -10.11
C SER A 19 -1.98 17.68 -11.23
N ILE A 20 -1.04 16.74 -11.36
CA ILE A 20 -1.12 15.64 -12.31
C ILE A 20 -2.33 14.76 -11.99
N LEU A 21 -2.48 14.34 -10.72
CA LEU A 21 -3.61 13.52 -10.29
C LEU A 21 -4.95 14.18 -10.62
N ARG A 22 -5.13 15.47 -10.30
CA ARG A 22 -6.36 16.20 -10.63
C ARG A 22 -6.62 16.28 -12.13
N ALA A 23 -5.57 16.46 -12.94
CA ALA A 23 -5.72 16.58 -14.38
C ALA A 23 -6.26 15.27 -15.00
N VAL A 24 -5.82 14.13 -14.48
CA VAL A 24 -6.27 12.80 -14.95
C VAL A 24 -7.52 12.28 -14.22
N ARG A 25 -7.80 12.78 -13.02
CA ARG A 25 -8.93 12.40 -12.15
C ARG A 25 -9.65 13.64 -11.59
N PRO A 26 -10.46 14.34 -12.41
CA PRO A 26 -11.09 15.60 -12.00
C PRO A 26 -12.07 15.44 -10.82
N ASN A 27 -12.64 14.25 -10.63
CA ASN A 27 -13.59 13.99 -9.54
C ASN A 27 -12.93 13.74 -8.18
N VAL A 28 -11.61 13.53 -8.13
CA VAL A 28 -10.91 13.12 -6.90
C VAL A 28 -11.09 14.11 -5.75
N VAL A 29 -11.17 15.42 -6.05
CA VAL A 29 -11.35 16.48 -5.04
C VAL A 29 -12.73 16.38 -4.38
N ALA A 30 -13.79 16.21 -5.18
CA ALA A 30 -15.16 16.10 -4.67
C ALA A 30 -15.36 14.81 -3.85
N LEU A 31 -14.76 13.70 -4.30
CA LEU A 31 -14.76 12.44 -3.57
C LEU A 31 -13.98 12.55 -2.25
N ALA A 32 -12.82 13.19 -2.25
CA ALA A 32 -12.03 13.44 -1.04
C ALA A 32 -12.77 14.32 -0.02
N GLN A 33 -13.47 15.36 -0.49
CA GLN A 33 -14.33 16.19 0.35
C GLN A 33 -15.43 15.33 1.01
N SER A 34 -16.14 14.52 0.21
CA SER A 34 -17.19 13.63 0.70
C SER A 34 -16.64 12.64 1.75
N PHE A 35 -15.43 12.12 1.54
CA PHE A 35 -14.73 11.26 2.49
C PHE A 35 -14.41 11.97 3.82
N PHE A 36 -13.85 13.19 3.78
CA PHE A 36 -13.57 13.96 5.00
C PHE A 36 -14.84 14.42 5.74
N GLU A 37 -15.96 14.54 5.02
CA GLU A 37 -17.27 14.89 5.57
C GLU A 37 -18.05 13.68 6.11
N ALA A 38 -17.64 12.45 5.78
CA ALA A 38 -18.28 11.24 6.28
C ALA A 38 -18.23 11.16 7.81
N ARG A 39 -19.32 10.70 8.44
CA ARG A 39 -19.49 10.66 9.90
C ARG A 39 -19.83 9.29 10.47
N THR A 40 -20.32 8.37 9.64
CA THR A 40 -20.63 6.99 10.05
C THR A 40 -19.60 6.04 9.48
N ASP A 41 -19.34 4.93 10.18
CA ASP A 41 -18.35 3.94 9.75
C ASP A 41 -18.63 3.44 8.32
N ILE A 42 -19.89 3.11 8.02
CA ILE A 42 -20.30 2.64 6.68
C ILE A 42 -20.08 3.72 5.62
N SER A 43 -20.52 4.96 5.86
CA SER A 43 -20.36 6.06 4.90
C SER A 43 -18.88 6.35 4.64
N ARG A 44 -18.07 6.28 5.70
CA ARG A 44 -16.63 6.50 5.64
C ARG A 44 -15.90 5.42 4.85
N LEU A 45 -16.22 4.14 5.08
CA LEU A 45 -15.65 3.05 4.29
C LEU A 45 -16.08 3.13 2.82
N GLN A 46 -17.35 3.42 2.54
CA GLN A 46 -17.85 3.57 1.17
C GLN A 46 -17.17 4.74 0.45
N THR A 47 -17.09 5.90 1.08
CA THR A 47 -16.45 7.07 0.46
C THR A 47 -14.94 6.88 0.30
N ALA A 48 -14.27 6.16 1.22
CA ALA A 48 -12.89 5.75 1.06
C ALA A 48 -12.68 4.81 -0.14
N GLN A 49 -13.58 3.84 -0.36
CA GLN A 49 -13.55 2.98 -1.54
C GLN A 49 -13.74 3.78 -2.83
N ASN A 50 -14.72 4.70 -2.86
CA ASN A 50 -14.95 5.54 -4.04
C ASN A 50 -13.72 6.39 -4.41
N VAL A 51 -13.05 6.98 -3.41
CA VAL A 51 -11.80 7.74 -3.62
C VAL A 51 -10.70 6.83 -4.18
N ALA A 52 -10.52 5.65 -3.60
CA ALA A 52 -9.49 4.73 -4.03
C ALA A 52 -9.76 4.16 -5.43
N GLU A 53 -11.01 3.84 -5.78
CA GLU A 53 -11.38 3.40 -7.13
C GLU A 53 -11.01 4.48 -8.16
N GLU A 54 -11.35 5.75 -7.89
CA GLU A 54 -10.98 6.88 -8.76
C GLU A 54 -9.46 6.98 -8.96
N ILE A 55 -8.67 6.80 -7.90
CA ILE A 55 -7.20 6.84 -8.00
C ILE A 55 -6.65 5.61 -8.75
N LEU A 56 -7.14 4.41 -8.43
CA LEU A 56 -6.67 3.15 -9.02
C LEU A 56 -6.92 3.08 -10.52
N LEU A 57 -8.04 3.66 -10.99
CA LEU A 57 -8.33 3.77 -12.41
C LEU A 57 -7.18 4.45 -13.19
N LYS A 58 -6.37 5.34 -12.57
CA LYS A 58 -5.26 6.04 -13.26
C LYS A 58 -4.27 5.06 -13.90
N ASN A 59 -3.97 3.95 -13.22
CA ASN A 59 -2.89 3.05 -13.59
C ASN A 59 -3.40 1.66 -14.00
N ASP A 60 -4.66 1.58 -14.47
CA ASP A 60 -5.33 0.31 -14.83
C ASP A 60 -5.32 -0.74 -13.69
N LEU A 61 -5.57 -0.27 -12.46
CA LEU A 61 -5.60 -1.11 -11.25
C LEU A 61 -7.00 -1.23 -10.66
N ARG A 62 -8.04 -1.00 -11.47
CA ARG A 62 -9.41 -0.89 -10.97
C ARG A 62 -9.86 -2.18 -10.28
N ASP A 63 -9.49 -3.33 -10.82
CA ASP A 63 -9.89 -4.63 -10.30
C ASP A 63 -9.34 -4.92 -8.89
N LEU A 64 -8.25 -4.26 -8.49
CA LEU A 64 -7.75 -4.30 -7.12
C LEU A 64 -8.71 -3.66 -6.11
N ILE A 65 -9.75 -2.92 -6.55
CA ILE A 65 -10.81 -2.45 -5.66
C ILE A 65 -11.55 -3.60 -4.99
N GLU A 66 -11.78 -4.71 -5.71
CA GLU A 66 -12.45 -5.88 -5.17
C GLU A 66 -11.60 -6.56 -4.08
N ILE A 67 -10.29 -6.47 -4.22
CA ILE A 67 -9.32 -6.98 -3.23
C ILE A 67 -9.29 -6.07 -2.00
N ARG A 68 -9.32 -4.74 -2.18
CA ARG A 68 -9.48 -3.80 -1.05
C ARG A 68 -10.81 -4.01 -0.32
N ASP A 69 -11.87 -4.34 -1.05
CA ASP A 69 -13.19 -4.63 -0.51
C ASP A 69 -13.20 -5.83 0.46
N ILE A 70 -12.30 -6.79 0.29
CA ILE A 70 -12.13 -7.89 1.25
C ILE A 70 -11.77 -7.34 2.62
N VAL A 71 -10.77 -6.46 2.69
CA VAL A 71 -10.33 -5.87 3.96
C VAL A 71 -11.44 -5.02 4.58
N ALA A 72 -12.15 -4.22 3.77
CA ALA A 72 -13.29 -3.43 4.24
C ALA A 72 -14.42 -4.31 4.82
N LYS A 73 -14.73 -5.45 4.18
CA LYS A 73 -15.71 -6.42 4.69
C LYS A 73 -15.23 -7.08 5.98
N GLN A 74 -13.96 -7.47 6.05
CA GLN A 74 -13.37 -8.03 7.27
C GLN A 74 -13.38 -7.02 8.44
N GLU A 75 -13.17 -5.74 8.16
CA GLU A 75 -13.30 -4.65 9.15
C GLU A 75 -14.74 -4.56 9.67
N LEU A 76 -15.73 -4.51 8.77
CA LEU A 76 -17.16 -4.44 9.14
C LEU A 76 -17.61 -5.66 9.94
N HIS A 77 -17.13 -6.86 9.58
CA HIS A 77 -17.42 -8.10 10.28
C HIS A 77 -16.54 -8.32 11.53
N ARG A 78 -15.56 -7.43 11.80
CA ARG A 78 -14.60 -7.55 12.92
C ARG A 78 -13.79 -8.85 12.89
N GLN A 79 -13.47 -9.34 11.68
CA GLN A 79 -12.77 -10.61 11.46
C GLN A 79 -11.23 -10.49 11.61
N ILE A 80 -10.70 -9.26 11.62
CA ILE A 80 -9.28 -9.01 11.88
C ILE A 80 -9.07 -9.02 13.40
N ARG A 81 -8.59 -10.14 13.95
CA ARG A 81 -8.44 -10.36 15.41
C ARG A 81 -7.22 -9.64 16.01
N TYR A 82 -7.12 -8.34 15.79
CA TYR A 82 -6.16 -7.47 16.45
C TYR A 82 -6.89 -6.61 17.50
N GLY A 83 -6.56 -6.78 18.79
CA GLY A 83 -7.30 -6.11 19.88
C GLY A 83 -7.31 -4.58 19.82
N LYS A 84 -6.42 -3.98 19.04
CA LYS A 84 -6.36 -2.53 18.78
C LYS A 84 -6.65 -2.19 17.32
N GLN A 85 -7.39 -3.05 16.61
CA GLN A 85 -7.69 -2.88 15.19
C GLN A 85 -8.36 -1.53 14.94
N GLN A 86 -7.89 -0.87 13.90
CA GLN A 86 -8.39 0.40 13.40
C GLN A 86 -8.88 0.19 11.96
N ASP A 87 -9.61 1.16 11.41
CA ASP A 87 -10.13 1.11 10.04
C ASP A 87 -9.00 1.25 9.00
N HIS A 88 -8.60 0.14 8.37
CA HIS A 88 -7.51 0.12 7.39
C HIS A 88 -7.95 0.75 6.05
N THR A 89 -9.19 0.54 5.66
CA THR A 89 -9.75 1.02 4.38
C THR A 89 -9.73 2.54 4.30
N ALA A 90 -10.15 3.25 5.36
CA ALA A 90 -10.07 4.71 5.41
C ALA A 90 -8.65 5.21 5.69
N HIS A 91 -7.90 4.50 6.53
CA HIS A 91 -6.49 4.79 6.82
C HIS A 91 -5.65 4.90 5.54
N THR A 92 -5.76 3.94 4.62
CA THR A 92 -4.99 3.92 3.36
C THR A 92 -5.24 5.17 2.48
N VAL A 93 -6.47 5.71 2.48
CA VAL A 93 -6.82 6.94 1.75
C VAL A 93 -6.22 8.18 2.43
N TYR A 94 -6.29 8.26 3.76
CA TYR A 94 -5.61 9.32 4.50
C TYR A 94 -4.09 9.27 4.31
N LEU A 95 -3.51 8.06 4.29
CA LEU A 95 -2.08 7.84 4.04
C LEU A 95 -1.73 8.35 2.65
N TYR A 96 -2.53 8.02 1.62
CA TYR A 96 -2.31 8.50 0.25
C TYR A 96 -2.24 10.03 0.20
N PHE A 97 -3.23 10.72 0.76
CA PHE A 97 -3.27 12.19 0.73
C PHE A 97 -2.18 12.84 1.58
N LEU A 98 -1.82 12.27 2.75
CA LEU A 98 -0.70 12.78 3.54
C LEU A 98 0.61 12.67 2.76
N GLY A 99 0.89 11.52 2.14
CA GLY A 99 2.13 11.33 1.39
C GLY A 99 2.21 12.21 0.15
N LEU A 100 1.09 12.41 -0.55
CA LEU A 100 0.99 13.35 -1.67
C LEU A 100 1.36 14.77 -1.21
N TRP A 101 0.79 15.21 -0.09
CA TRP A 101 1.11 16.51 0.50
C TRP A 101 2.58 16.62 0.90
N LEU A 102 3.14 15.61 1.58
CA LEU A 102 4.54 15.61 1.98
C LEU A 102 5.48 15.63 0.77
N TYR A 103 5.20 14.84 -0.26
CA TYR A 103 5.98 14.79 -1.49
C TYR A 103 6.05 16.16 -2.18
N ASP A 104 4.89 16.81 -2.38
CA ASP A 104 4.82 18.08 -3.10
C ASP A 104 5.38 19.26 -2.28
N ASN A 105 5.42 19.15 -0.95
CA ASN A 105 5.84 20.24 -0.06
C ASN A 105 7.21 20.04 0.62
N LEU A 106 7.86 18.88 0.46
CA LEU A 106 9.22 18.59 0.93
C LEU A 106 10.14 18.24 -0.25
N PRO A 107 10.91 19.22 -0.77
CA PRO A 107 11.82 18.99 -1.90
C PRO A 107 12.82 17.85 -1.67
N GLN A 108 13.17 17.55 -0.42
CA GLN A 108 14.06 16.44 -0.07
C GLN A 108 13.45 15.08 -0.43
N ILE A 109 12.14 14.91 -0.26
CA ILE A 109 11.44 13.68 -0.64
C ILE A 109 11.40 13.57 -2.15
N ALA A 110 10.93 14.62 -2.83
CA ALA A 110 10.85 14.61 -4.29
C ALA A 110 12.23 14.39 -4.94
N SER A 111 13.29 15.00 -4.40
CA SER A 111 14.66 14.81 -4.88
C SER A 111 15.16 13.38 -4.64
N ALA A 112 14.89 12.80 -3.48
CA ALA A 112 15.28 11.42 -3.20
C ALA A 112 14.58 10.43 -4.13
N VAL A 113 13.27 10.61 -4.34
CA VAL A 113 12.50 9.81 -5.32
C VAL A 113 13.08 9.97 -6.73
N GLN A 114 13.41 11.19 -7.14
CA GLN A 114 14.03 11.46 -8.44
C GLN A 114 15.35 10.71 -8.64
N ILE A 115 16.21 10.73 -7.63
CA ILE A 115 17.50 10.02 -7.66
C ILE A 115 17.27 8.51 -7.81
N THR A 116 16.32 7.94 -7.06
CA THR A 116 16.09 6.49 -7.08
C THR A 116 15.37 5.98 -8.33
N CYS A 117 14.47 6.77 -8.91
CA CYS A 117 13.82 6.40 -10.19
C CYS A 117 14.68 6.75 -11.41
N GLY A 118 15.74 7.55 -11.26
CA GLY A 118 16.62 7.94 -12.36
C GLY A 118 16.02 8.95 -13.35
N SER A 119 14.82 9.49 -13.07
CA SER A 119 14.15 10.44 -13.95
C SER A 119 14.88 11.78 -14.03
N LYS A 120 15.00 12.31 -15.26
CA LYS A 120 15.58 13.63 -15.52
C LYS A 120 14.52 14.74 -15.55
N GLU A 121 13.25 14.37 -15.71
CA GLU A 121 12.15 15.31 -15.88
C GLU A 121 11.21 15.30 -14.66
N TYR A 122 10.80 16.49 -14.21
CA TYR A 122 9.93 16.58 -13.02
C TYR A 122 8.57 15.92 -13.24
N ALA A 123 7.96 16.05 -14.42
CA ALA A 123 6.66 15.47 -14.71
C ALA A 123 6.69 13.93 -14.75
N GLU A 124 7.78 13.36 -15.26
CA GLU A 124 8.00 11.92 -15.29
C GLU A 124 8.21 11.39 -13.86
N ARG A 125 9.08 12.03 -13.08
CA ARG A 125 9.25 11.76 -11.63
C ARG A 125 7.93 11.77 -10.86
N ASP A 126 7.08 12.77 -11.08
CA ASP A 126 5.80 12.90 -10.37
C ASP A 126 4.83 11.76 -10.76
N ASN A 127 4.87 11.30 -12.03
CA ASN A 127 4.10 10.13 -12.46
C ASN A 127 4.61 8.82 -11.82
N TYR A 128 5.93 8.64 -11.76
CA TYR A 128 6.54 7.50 -11.07
C TYR A 128 6.14 7.48 -9.59
N PHE A 129 6.23 8.63 -8.93
CA PHE A 129 5.77 8.76 -7.54
C PHE A 129 4.31 8.35 -7.40
N LEU A 130 3.40 8.88 -8.22
CA LEU A 130 1.97 8.54 -8.12
C LEU A 130 1.69 7.04 -8.30
N LEU A 131 2.41 6.37 -9.20
CA LEU A 131 2.29 4.92 -9.40
C LEU A 131 2.80 4.15 -8.17
N GLN A 132 4.04 4.40 -7.76
CA GLN A 132 4.66 3.72 -6.62
C GLN A 132 3.90 3.97 -5.32
N TRP A 133 3.43 5.21 -5.13
CA TRP A 133 2.66 5.62 -3.95
C TRP A 133 1.28 4.97 -3.90
N THR A 134 0.63 4.74 -5.06
CA THR A 134 -0.64 4.00 -5.10
C THR A 134 -0.51 2.62 -4.45
N TYR A 135 0.58 1.90 -4.74
CA TYR A 135 0.88 0.62 -4.10
C TYR A 135 1.21 0.79 -2.61
N ALA A 136 2.19 1.66 -2.31
CA ALA A 136 2.71 1.87 -0.97
C ALA A 136 1.69 2.46 0.01
N SER A 137 0.60 3.08 -0.47
CA SER A 137 -0.43 3.65 0.38
C SER A 137 -1.81 3.03 0.23
N LEU A 138 -2.40 2.92 -0.98
CA LEU A 138 -3.78 2.43 -1.12
C LEU A 138 -3.89 0.90 -0.99
N LEU A 139 -2.81 0.19 -1.33
CA LEU A 139 -2.80 -1.26 -1.45
C LEU A 139 -1.92 -1.95 -0.39
N HIS A 140 -1.26 -1.20 0.50
CA HIS A 140 -0.27 -1.78 1.40
C HIS A 140 -0.82 -2.75 2.45
N ASP A 141 -2.13 -2.66 2.72
CA ASP A 141 -2.83 -3.39 3.78
C ASP A 141 -3.71 -4.55 3.25
N ILE A 142 -3.72 -4.82 1.93
CA ILE A 142 -4.58 -5.88 1.37
C ILE A 142 -4.23 -7.28 1.87
N GLY A 143 -3.01 -7.46 2.36
CA GLY A 143 -2.50 -8.70 2.94
C GLY A 143 -3.14 -9.08 4.27
N TYR A 144 -3.99 -8.22 4.85
CA TYR A 144 -4.86 -8.64 5.96
C TYR A 144 -5.77 -9.82 5.58
N ALA A 145 -6.07 -10.00 4.28
CA ALA A 145 -6.76 -11.19 3.76
C ALA A 145 -6.05 -12.51 4.13
N PHE A 146 -4.73 -12.48 4.38
CA PHE A 146 -3.90 -13.63 4.72
C PHE A 146 -3.52 -13.70 6.21
N HIS A 147 -3.82 -12.66 6.99
CA HIS A 147 -3.37 -12.57 8.38
C HIS A 147 -4.01 -13.64 9.27
N ASN A 148 -5.32 -13.87 9.10
CA ASN A 148 -6.10 -14.85 9.84
C ASN A 148 -6.41 -16.07 8.95
N LEU A 149 -5.98 -17.27 9.37
CA LEU A 149 -6.18 -18.52 8.64
C LEU A 149 -7.37 -19.37 9.11
N GLU A 150 -8.21 -18.82 9.99
CA GLU A 150 -9.42 -19.48 10.45
C GLU A 150 -10.42 -19.75 9.29
N PRO A 151 -11.37 -20.69 9.46
CA PRO A 151 -12.34 -21.04 8.41
C PRO A 151 -13.22 -19.87 7.94
N GLU A 152 -13.45 -18.88 8.81
CA GLU A 152 -14.27 -17.70 8.53
C GLU A 152 -13.72 -16.79 7.43
N THR A 153 -12.40 -16.83 7.18
CA THR A 153 -11.71 -16.05 6.13
C THR A 153 -11.32 -16.90 4.92
N THR A 154 -11.70 -18.18 4.86
CA THR A 154 -11.36 -19.07 3.72
C THR A 154 -11.91 -18.54 2.40
N LYS A 155 -13.14 -18.00 2.38
CA LYS A 155 -13.73 -17.43 1.16
C LYS A 155 -12.97 -16.22 0.64
N ASP A 156 -12.43 -15.41 1.55
CA ASP A 156 -11.62 -14.26 1.18
C ASP A 156 -10.33 -14.71 0.50
N ARG A 157 -9.66 -15.73 1.06
CA ARG A 157 -8.47 -16.34 0.45
C ARG A 157 -8.77 -17.01 -0.90
N GLN A 158 -9.95 -17.64 -1.06
CA GLN A 158 -10.38 -18.18 -2.35
C GLN A 158 -10.54 -17.07 -3.40
N LEU A 159 -11.07 -15.92 -3.01
CA LEU A 159 -11.18 -14.76 -3.89
C LEU A 159 -9.78 -14.24 -4.28
N MET A 160 -8.85 -14.13 -3.32
CA MET A 160 -7.45 -13.78 -3.58
C MET A 160 -6.76 -14.77 -4.54
N ASP A 161 -6.98 -16.08 -4.37
CA ASP A 161 -6.43 -17.09 -5.28
C ASP A 161 -7.06 -17.01 -6.68
N SER A 162 -8.32 -16.58 -6.77
CA SER A 162 -9.07 -16.54 -8.03
C SER A 162 -8.63 -15.43 -8.97
N VAL A 163 -7.83 -14.45 -8.53
CA VAL A 163 -7.39 -13.33 -9.38
C VAL A 163 -6.60 -13.78 -10.60
N PHE A 164 -6.00 -14.97 -10.54
CA PHE A 164 -5.26 -15.60 -11.64
C PHE A 164 -6.14 -16.49 -12.55
N SER A 165 -7.45 -16.54 -12.32
CA SER A 165 -8.39 -17.36 -13.08
C SER A 165 -8.94 -16.62 -14.29
N TRP A 166 -9.32 -17.38 -15.33
CA TRP A 166 -10.03 -16.83 -16.49
C TRP A 166 -11.34 -16.12 -16.08
N THR A 167 -12.05 -16.69 -15.11
CA THR A 167 -13.31 -16.12 -14.61
C THR A 167 -13.10 -14.72 -14.04
N TRP A 168 -12.00 -14.51 -13.30
CA TRP A 168 -11.63 -13.19 -12.80
C TRP A 168 -11.31 -12.23 -13.94
N ILE A 169 -10.41 -12.63 -14.84
CA ILE A 169 -10.01 -11.80 -15.99
C ILE A 169 -11.24 -11.38 -16.81
N LYS A 170 -12.08 -12.33 -17.21
CA LYS A 170 -13.30 -12.05 -17.99
C LYS A 170 -14.27 -11.11 -17.28
N LYS A 171 -14.35 -11.19 -15.95
CA LYS A 171 -15.21 -10.28 -15.15
C LYS A 171 -14.74 -8.83 -15.27
N GLN A 172 -13.43 -8.59 -15.29
CA GLN A 172 -12.87 -7.23 -15.32
C GLN A 172 -13.02 -6.56 -16.70
N TYR A 173 -13.24 -7.35 -17.75
CA TYR A 173 -13.40 -6.85 -19.12
C TYR A 173 -14.74 -7.28 -19.74
N PRO A 174 -15.88 -6.73 -19.28
CA PRO A 174 -17.21 -7.18 -19.71
C PRO A 174 -17.58 -6.78 -21.14
N SER A 175 -16.81 -5.89 -21.79
CA SER A 175 -17.18 -5.27 -23.08
C SER A 175 -16.07 -5.34 -24.14
N MET A 176 -15.24 -6.37 -24.09
CA MET A 176 -14.22 -6.62 -25.12
C MET A 176 -14.79 -7.27 -26.39
N SER A 177 -14.16 -6.98 -27.51
CA SER A 177 -14.40 -7.62 -28.80
C SER A 177 -14.12 -9.12 -28.71
N LYS A 178 -14.75 -9.90 -29.60
CA LYS A 178 -14.54 -11.35 -29.63
C LYS A 178 -13.08 -11.73 -29.92
N ASP A 179 -12.40 -10.93 -30.73
CA ASP A 179 -11.00 -11.15 -31.08
C ASP A 179 -10.09 -10.87 -29.87
N ALA A 180 -10.35 -9.79 -29.14
CA ALA A 180 -9.66 -9.49 -27.89
C ALA A 180 -9.90 -10.55 -26.81
N GLU A 181 -11.14 -11.01 -26.62
CA GLU A 181 -11.46 -12.09 -25.68
C GLU A 181 -10.71 -13.38 -26.03
N GLU A 182 -10.68 -13.76 -27.30
CA GLU A 182 -10.00 -14.97 -27.76
C GLU A 182 -8.48 -14.90 -27.56
N VAL A 183 -7.86 -13.77 -27.90
CA VAL A 183 -6.41 -13.56 -27.71
C VAL A 183 -6.04 -13.59 -26.23
N LEU A 184 -6.78 -12.87 -25.39
CA LEU A 184 -6.54 -12.84 -23.94
C LEU A 184 -6.76 -14.24 -23.31
N ARG A 185 -7.82 -14.95 -23.74
CA ARG A 185 -8.10 -16.32 -23.31
C ARG A 185 -6.97 -17.27 -23.67
N ARG A 186 -6.42 -17.17 -24.87
CA ARG A 186 -5.30 -18.01 -25.31
C ARG A 186 -4.03 -17.73 -24.51
N ALA A 187 -3.72 -16.46 -24.25
CA ALA A 187 -2.60 -16.07 -23.38
C ALA A 187 -2.77 -16.66 -21.97
N HIS A 188 -3.97 -16.55 -21.38
CA HIS A 188 -4.29 -17.14 -20.07
C HIS A 188 -4.16 -18.68 -20.07
N GLN A 189 -4.69 -19.37 -21.08
CA GLN A 189 -4.57 -20.81 -21.22
C GLN A 189 -3.11 -21.25 -21.33
N SER A 190 -2.29 -20.50 -22.08
CA SER A 190 -0.85 -20.73 -22.16
C SER A 190 -0.20 -20.60 -20.78
N TRP A 191 -0.51 -19.54 -20.04
CA TRP A 191 -0.02 -19.36 -18.66
C TRP A 191 -0.43 -20.54 -17.77
N SER A 192 -1.71 -20.89 -17.77
CA SER A 192 -2.25 -21.91 -16.88
C SER A 192 -1.65 -23.29 -17.18
N SER A 193 -1.55 -23.66 -18.46
CA SER A 193 -0.95 -24.94 -18.86
C SER A 193 0.51 -25.06 -18.42
N LYS A 194 1.25 -23.95 -18.41
CA LYS A 194 2.67 -23.91 -18.09
C LYS A 194 2.97 -23.84 -16.60
N TYR A 195 2.20 -23.04 -15.85
CA TYR A 195 2.56 -22.69 -14.46
C TYR A 195 1.60 -23.19 -13.40
N SER A 196 0.34 -23.53 -13.71
CA SER A 196 -0.61 -23.94 -12.66
C SER A 196 -0.15 -25.17 -11.88
N GLY A 197 0.59 -26.09 -12.52
CA GLY A 197 1.19 -27.25 -11.85
C GLY A 197 2.50 -26.97 -11.08
N LEU A 198 3.11 -25.80 -11.27
CA LEU A 198 4.32 -25.36 -10.57
C LEU A 198 4.01 -24.49 -9.35
N MET A 199 2.79 -23.94 -9.29
CA MET A 199 2.34 -23.13 -8.17
C MET A 199 2.01 -24.02 -6.96
N PRO A 200 2.39 -23.62 -5.73
CA PRO A 200 1.87 -24.26 -4.52
C PRO A 200 0.33 -24.19 -4.46
N SER A 201 -0.27 -25.01 -3.61
CA SER A 201 -1.71 -24.99 -3.35
C SER A 201 -2.21 -23.57 -3.05
N GLY A 202 -3.43 -23.26 -3.49
CA GLY A 202 -4.09 -21.98 -3.20
C GLY A 202 -4.11 -21.69 -1.71
N THR A 203 -4.00 -20.41 -1.35
CA THR A 203 -3.97 -19.93 0.04
C THR A 203 -5.20 -20.35 0.84
N ALA A 204 -6.34 -20.60 0.18
CA ALA A 204 -7.55 -21.11 0.80
C ALA A 204 -7.43 -22.55 1.35
N ALA A 205 -6.50 -23.35 0.83
CA ALA A 205 -6.29 -24.74 1.27
C ALA A 205 -5.56 -24.83 2.62
N TYR A 206 -4.92 -23.75 3.05
CA TYR A 206 -4.15 -23.70 4.28
C TYR A 206 -5.04 -23.41 5.49
N ALA A 207 -4.76 -24.16 6.56
CA ALA A 207 -5.43 -24.05 7.85
C ALA A 207 -4.55 -23.29 8.86
N GLN A 208 -5.00 -23.23 10.11
CA GLN A 208 -4.21 -22.70 11.21
C GLN A 208 -2.86 -23.42 11.30
N ASN A 209 -1.78 -22.67 11.60
CA ASN A 209 -0.39 -23.13 11.68
C ASN A 209 0.33 -23.31 10.32
N SER A 210 -0.28 -22.91 9.20
CA SER A 210 0.32 -22.92 7.85
C SER A 210 0.80 -21.55 7.38
N GLN A 211 1.16 -20.64 8.29
CA GLN A 211 1.57 -19.26 7.96
C GLN A 211 2.79 -19.22 7.04
N GLU A 212 3.76 -20.11 7.25
CA GLU A 212 4.93 -20.21 6.37
C GLU A 212 4.55 -20.70 4.97
N ASP A 213 3.58 -21.62 4.85
CA ASP A 213 3.14 -22.15 3.55
C ASP A 213 2.39 -21.09 2.74
N VAL A 214 1.62 -20.23 3.41
CA VAL A 214 1.01 -19.05 2.80
C VAL A 214 2.10 -18.13 2.24
N LEU A 215 3.17 -17.85 2.99
CA LEU A 215 4.28 -17.03 2.49
C LEU A 215 4.97 -17.67 1.28
N ARG A 216 5.21 -18.99 1.30
CA ARG A 216 5.77 -19.72 0.15
C ARG A 216 4.86 -19.62 -1.08
N ARG A 217 3.55 -19.74 -0.90
CA ARG A 217 2.56 -19.60 -1.99
C ARG A 217 2.53 -18.17 -2.56
N LEU A 218 2.62 -17.15 -1.72
CA LEU A 218 2.64 -15.76 -2.15
C LEU A 218 3.96 -15.40 -2.84
N ALA A 219 5.08 -16.01 -2.43
CA ALA A 219 6.39 -15.77 -3.04
C ALA A 219 6.58 -16.49 -4.39
N ALA A 220 5.78 -17.51 -4.71
CA ALA A 220 5.95 -18.28 -5.94
C ALA A 220 5.53 -17.47 -7.19
N ALA A 221 6.47 -17.18 -8.09
CA ALA A 221 6.19 -16.56 -9.39
C ALA A 221 7.04 -17.22 -10.49
N PRO A 222 6.78 -18.50 -10.84
CA PRO A 222 7.64 -19.27 -11.74
C PRO A 222 7.79 -18.70 -13.16
N TRP A 223 6.90 -17.78 -13.55
CA TRP A 223 6.97 -17.06 -14.83
C TRP A 223 7.99 -15.92 -14.85
N LEU A 224 8.48 -15.48 -13.69
CA LEU A 224 9.29 -14.26 -13.59
C LEU A 224 10.58 -14.34 -14.41
N GLY A 225 11.25 -15.50 -14.39
CA GLY A 225 12.47 -15.75 -15.15
C GLY A 225 12.33 -15.64 -16.67
N GLU A 226 11.09 -15.72 -17.20
CA GLU A 226 10.84 -15.55 -18.63
C GLU A 226 10.60 -14.10 -19.03
N ILE A 227 10.12 -13.28 -18.08
CA ILE A 227 10.02 -11.84 -18.28
C ILE A 227 11.41 -11.22 -18.10
N PHE A 228 12.15 -11.67 -17.07
CA PHE A 228 13.45 -11.18 -16.64
C PHE A 228 14.42 -12.36 -16.42
N PRO A 229 15.29 -12.66 -17.39
CA PRO A 229 16.27 -13.74 -17.28
C PRO A 229 17.14 -13.67 -16.03
N GLU A 230 17.44 -12.47 -15.52
CA GLU A 230 18.19 -12.24 -14.29
C GLU A 230 17.49 -12.78 -13.02
N PHE A 231 16.16 -12.93 -13.06
CA PHE A 231 15.35 -13.50 -11.97
C PHE A 231 15.03 -14.99 -12.19
N GLN A 232 15.69 -15.65 -13.13
CA GLN A 232 15.48 -17.08 -13.37
C GLN A 232 15.81 -17.91 -12.11
N GLY A 233 14.83 -18.68 -11.65
CA GLY A 233 14.95 -19.53 -10.47
C GLY A 233 14.83 -18.79 -9.12
N GLN A 234 14.62 -17.47 -9.15
CA GLN A 234 14.36 -16.67 -7.96
C GLN A 234 12.86 -16.67 -7.64
N ASP A 235 12.53 -16.54 -6.35
CA ASP A 235 11.16 -16.23 -5.92
C ASP A 235 11.01 -14.73 -5.58
N LEU A 236 9.80 -14.28 -5.24
CA LEU A 236 9.55 -12.86 -5.01
C LEU A 236 10.26 -12.27 -3.78
N PHE A 237 10.68 -13.08 -2.81
CA PHE A 237 11.50 -12.55 -1.71
C PHE A 237 12.89 -12.16 -2.21
N ASP A 238 13.49 -12.96 -3.10
CA ASP A 238 14.82 -12.69 -3.63
C ASP A 238 14.82 -11.39 -4.46
N VAL A 239 13.73 -11.17 -5.20
CA VAL A 239 13.51 -9.97 -6.02
C VAL A 239 13.28 -8.72 -5.16
N LEU A 240 12.52 -8.86 -4.07
CA LEU A 240 12.21 -7.75 -3.17
C LEU A 240 13.39 -7.40 -2.24
N ASP A 241 14.23 -8.36 -1.87
CA ASP A 241 15.37 -8.14 -0.98
C ASP A 241 16.50 -9.15 -1.21
N GLU A 242 17.53 -8.71 -1.93
CA GLU A 242 18.74 -9.48 -2.22
C GLU A 242 19.51 -9.92 -0.94
N THR A 243 19.27 -9.27 0.20
CA THR A 243 19.98 -9.58 1.45
C THR A 243 19.34 -10.71 2.25
N CYS A 244 18.20 -11.25 1.78
CA CYS A 244 17.37 -12.26 2.45
C CYS A 244 16.85 -11.85 3.84
N SER A 245 16.99 -10.58 4.23
CA SER A 245 16.57 -10.06 5.53
C SER A 245 15.05 -10.04 5.67
N LEU A 246 14.33 -9.65 4.61
CA LEU A 246 12.89 -9.65 4.53
C LEU A 246 12.32 -11.07 4.67
N ARG A 247 12.92 -12.05 3.97
CA ARG A 247 12.53 -13.46 4.09
C ARG A 247 12.70 -13.95 5.52
N LYS A 248 13.87 -13.75 6.12
CA LYS A 248 14.13 -14.16 7.51
C LYS A 248 13.14 -13.51 8.48
N TYR A 249 12.87 -12.22 8.31
CA TYR A 249 11.90 -11.48 9.11
C TYR A 249 10.49 -12.07 8.97
N ALA A 250 10.03 -12.28 7.74
CA ALA A 250 8.70 -12.80 7.45
C ALA A 250 8.47 -14.19 8.07
N PHE A 251 9.46 -15.09 7.96
CA PHE A 251 9.39 -16.43 8.53
C PHE A 251 9.54 -16.42 10.07
N GLU A 252 10.31 -15.48 10.64
CA GLU A 252 10.31 -15.23 12.09
C GLU A 252 8.91 -14.84 12.58
N VAL A 253 8.24 -13.89 11.90
CA VAL A 253 6.88 -13.47 12.26
C VAL A 253 5.85 -14.59 12.01
N ALA A 254 6.00 -15.36 10.93
CA ALA A 254 5.13 -16.50 10.61
C ALA A 254 5.14 -17.55 11.72
N ARG A 255 6.30 -17.82 12.32
CA ARG A 255 6.46 -18.84 13.37
C ARG A 255 6.18 -18.31 14.76
N ASP A 256 6.74 -17.14 15.09
CA ASP A 256 6.82 -16.65 16.47
C ASP A 256 5.83 -15.49 16.73
N GLY A 257 5.32 -14.86 15.68
CA GLY A 257 4.52 -13.64 15.75
C GLY A 257 5.34 -12.40 16.09
N TYR A 258 4.64 -11.27 16.21
CA TYR A 258 5.26 -10.03 16.66
C TYR A 258 5.62 -10.10 18.15
N GLY A 259 6.91 -10.21 18.45
CA GLY A 259 7.41 -10.29 19.83
C GLY A 259 6.90 -11.52 20.59
N GLY A 260 6.75 -12.67 19.92
CA GLY A 260 6.35 -13.92 20.56
C GLY A 260 4.85 -14.09 20.81
N LYS A 261 4.00 -13.29 20.17
CA LYS A 261 2.53 -13.30 20.38
C LYS A 261 1.78 -14.39 19.61
N GLY A 262 2.50 -15.35 19.04
CA GLY A 262 1.94 -16.48 18.31
C GLY A 262 1.96 -16.28 16.79
N PRO A 263 1.95 -17.37 16.03
CA PRO A 263 2.21 -17.36 14.59
C PRO A 263 1.15 -16.55 13.83
N CYS A 264 1.60 -15.68 12.92
CA CYS A 264 0.71 -14.91 12.04
C CYS A 264 1.40 -14.60 10.72
N VAL A 265 0.64 -14.48 9.63
CA VAL A 265 1.19 -13.95 8.38
C VAL A 265 1.34 -12.44 8.54
N ASP A 266 2.54 -11.91 8.32
CA ASP A 266 2.78 -10.47 8.28
C ASP A 266 2.03 -9.87 7.08
N HIS A 267 1.07 -8.99 7.36
CA HIS A 267 0.19 -8.43 6.33
C HIS A 267 0.95 -7.53 5.34
N ALA A 268 2.01 -6.84 5.77
CA ALA A 268 2.80 -5.98 4.90
C ALA A 268 3.58 -6.82 3.89
N VAL A 269 4.29 -7.85 4.38
CA VAL A 269 5.01 -8.79 3.53
C VAL A 269 4.05 -9.50 2.57
N ALA A 270 2.91 -9.99 3.08
CA ALA A 270 1.92 -10.66 2.24
C ALA A 270 1.35 -9.74 1.15
N SER A 271 1.10 -8.46 1.46
CA SER A 271 0.67 -7.45 0.48
C SER A 271 1.72 -7.24 -0.60
N GLY A 272 2.99 -7.06 -0.22
CA GLY A 272 4.07 -6.81 -1.18
C GLY A 272 4.31 -7.99 -2.11
N LEU A 273 4.30 -9.21 -1.57
CA LEU A 273 4.41 -10.44 -2.37
C LEU A 273 3.22 -10.61 -3.31
N PHE A 274 1.99 -10.46 -2.80
CA PHE A 274 0.77 -10.60 -3.60
C PHE A 274 0.73 -9.57 -4.74
N LEU A 275 1.04 -8.30 -4.46
CA LEU A 275 1.03 -7.24 -5.45
C LEU A 275 2.07 -7.47 -6.55
N LEU A 276 3.28 -7.93 -6.21
CA LEU A 276 4.30 -8.25 -7.20
C LEU A 276 3.94 -9.52 -8.01
N GLN A 277 3.35 -10.53 -7.36
CA GLN A 277 2.83 -11.72 -8.04
C GLN A 277 1.73 -11.34 -9.04
N TYR A 278 0.75 -10.56 -8.61
CA TYR A 278 -0.35 -10.06 -9.43
C TYR A 278 0.15 -9.21 -10.60
N THR A 279 1.05 -8.27 -10.34
CA THR A 279 1.57 -7.36 -11.37
C THR A 279 2.40 -8.13 -12.40
N SER A 280 3.35 -8.96 -11.96
CA SER A 280 4.19 -9.74 -12.87
C SER A 280 3.38 -10.75 -13.70
N PHE A 281 2.27 -11.27 -13.16
CA PHE A 281 1.34 -12.09 -13.92
C PHE A 281 0.73 -11.34 -15.11
N TRP A 282 0.23 -10.12 -14.88
CA TRP A 282 -0.32 -9.30 -15.97
C TRP A 282 0.73 -8.94 -17.01
N TYR A 283 1.94 -8.58 -16.59
CA TYR A 283 3.03 -8.31 -17.52
C TYR A 283 3.38 -9.53 -18.38
N TRP A 284 3.39 -10.73 -17.80
CA TRP A 284 3.58 -11.95 -18.58
C TRP A 284 2.46 -12.12 -19.62
N ILE A 285 1.20 -11.94 -19.22
CA ILE A 285 0.03 -12.06 -20.10
C ILE A 285 0.12 -11.05 -21.24
N ILE A 286 0.35 -9.78 -20.94
CA ILE A 286 0.42 -8.72 -21.95
C ILE A 286 1.59 -8.93 -22.91
N GLN A 287 2.74 -9.42 -22.43
CA GLN A 287 3.85 -9.81 -23.31
C GLN A 287 3.44 -10.90 -24.31
N GLN A 288 2.65 -11.90 -23.91
CA GLN A 288 2.17 -12.91 -24.85
C GLN A 288 1.20 -12.32 -25.88
N ILE A 289 0.37 -11.37 -25.46
CA ILE A 289 -0.58 -10.67 -26.34
C ILE A 289 0.18 -9.80 -27.34
N GLU A 290 1.19 -9.05 -26.90
CA GLU A 290 2.06 -8.23 -27.77
C GLU A 290 2.65 -9.05 -28.94
N ILE A 291 3.05 -10.29 -28.66
CA ILE A 291 3.65 -11.19 -29.67
C ILE A 291 2.61 -11.73 -30.66
N THR A 292 1.36 -11.92 -30.22
CA THR A 292 0.37 -12.72 -30.96
C THR A 292 -0.82 -11.92 -31.51
N ALA A 293 -1.06 -10.73 -30.99
CA ALA A 293 -2.22 -9.89 -31.32
C ALA A 293 -1.93 -8.91 -32.47
N SER A 294 -3.00 -8.41 -33.08
CA SER A 294 -2.90 -7.18 -33.86
C SER A 294 -2.77 -5.96 -32.94
N VAL A 295 -2.24 -4.84 -33.45
CA VAL A 295 -2.11 -3.58 -32.69
C VAL A 295 -3.46 -3.15 -32.09
N ASN A 296 -4.54 -3.20 -32.87
CA ASN A 296 -5.87 -2.79 -32.37
C ASN A 296 -6.36 -3.67 -31.21
N VAL A 297 -6.11 -4.98 -31.27
CA VAL A 297 -6.49 -5.91 -30.18
C VAL A 297 -5.62 -5.68 -28.95
N TYR A 298 -4.31 -5.42 -29.15
CA TYR A 298 -3.41 -5.08 -28.05
C TYR A 298 -3.82 -3.78 -27.35
N GLU A 299 -4.12 -2.72 -28.10
CA GLU A 299 -4.58 -1.43 -27.56
C GLU A 299 -5.93 -1.56 -26.85
N GLU A 300 -6.85 -2.37 -27.38
CA GLU A 300 -8.15 -2.64 -26.75
C GLU A 300 -7.98 -3.32 -25.38
N ILE A 301 -7.11 -4.32 -25.29
CA ILE A 301 -6.89 -5.09 -24.05
C ILE A 301 -6.15 -4.25 -23.01
N THR A 302 -5.12 -3.51 -23.41
CA THR A 302 -4.30 -2.72 -22.49
C THR A 302 -4.96 -1.40 -22.09
N GLY A 303 -6.01 -0.96 -22.79
CA GLY A 303 -6.65 0.32 -22.55
C GLY A 303 -5.70 1.52 -22.71
N GLY A 304 -4.60 1.34 -23.44
CA GLY A 304 -3.52 2.32 -23.57
C GLY A 304 -2.53 2.36 -22.40
N PHE A 305 -2.62 1.44 -21.43
CA PHE A 305 -1.62 1.33 -20.37
C PHE A 305 -0.28 0.79 -20.92
N ASN A 306 0.82 1.35 -20.44
CA ASN A 306 2.16 0.97 -20.87
C ASN A 306 2.72 -0.19 -20.04
N TYR A 307 2.69 -1.40 -20.60
CA TYR A 307 3.28 -2.61 -20.03
C TYR A 307 4.75 -2.81 -20.43
N ASP A 308 5.55 -1.74 -20.48
CA ASP A 308 7.00 -1.85 -20.65
C ASP A 308 7.62 -2.62 -19.46
N ARG A 309 8.34 -3.71 -19.76
CA ARG A 309 8.99 -4.56 -18.76
C ARG A 309 9.95 -3.78 -17.87
N GLN A 310 10.56 -2.72 -18.38
CA GLN A 310 11.45 -1.87 -17.57
C GLN A 310 10.71 -1.23 -16.38
N ASN A 311 9.39 -1.00 -16.49
CA ASN A 311 8.57 -0.46 -15.42
C ASN A 311 8.44 -1.45 -14.24
N ILE A 312 8.53 -2.78 -14.45
CA ILE A 312 8.57 -3.72 -13.30
C ILE A 312 9.77 -3.42 -12.41
N VAL A 313 10.94 -3.27 -13.00
CA VAL A 313 12.19 -3.09 -12.25
C VAL A 313 12.28 -1.69 -11.66
N SER A 314 11.92 -0.66 -12.44
CA SER A 314 12.05 0.73 -12.02
C SER A 314 10.89 1.23 -11.14
N ASP A 315 9.69 0.64 -11.27
CA ASP A 315 8.49 1.13 -10.58
C ASP A 315 7.90 0.11 -9.61
N PHE A 316 7.47 -1.04 -10.12
CA PHE A 316 6.65 -1.96 -9.35
C PHE A 316 7.44 -2.69 -8.26
N ILE A 317 8.70 -3.08 -8.50
CA ILE A 317 9.55 -3.71 -7.50
C ILE A 317 9.82 -2.72 -6.33
N PRO A 318 10.27 -1.48 -6.55
CA PRO A 318 10.40 -0.50 -5.47
C PRO A 318 9.10 -0.23 -4.73
N ALA A 319 7.96 -0.18 -5.43
CA ALA A 319 6.65 0.02 -4.83
C ALA A 319 6.22 -1.16 -3.94
N CYS A 320 6.34 -2.39 -4.43
CA CYS A 320 6.03 -3.61 -3.68
C CYS A 320 7.02 -3.82 -2.52
N ARG A 321 8.28 -3.39 -2.67
CA ARG A 321 9.26 -3.34 -1.59
C ARG A 321 8.82 -2.36 -0.51
N ALA A 322 8.39 -1.15 -0.87
CA ALA A 322 7.84 -0.21 0.11
C ALA A 322 6.67 -0.80 0.88
N VAL A 323 5.75 -1.50 0.19
CA VAL A 323 4.67 -2.26 0.83
C VAL A 323 5.20 -3.33 1.78
N ALA A 324 6.11 -4.20 1.35
CA ALA A 324 6.60 -5.31 2.16
C ALA A 324 7.35 -4.87 3.43
N PHE A 325 8.01 -3.72 3.37
CA PHE A 325 8.83 -3.19 4.46
C PHE A 325 8.09 -2.18 5.36
N HIS A 326 6.89 -1.71 5.01
CA HIS A 326 6.26 -0.61 5.75
C HIS A 326 5.89 -0.96 7.20
N ASN A 327 5.72 -2.25 7.54
CA ASN A 327 5.36 -2.69 8.89
C ASN A 327 6.48 -3.40 9.66
N ILE A 328 7.75 -3.25 9.25
CA ILE A 328 8.88 -3.86 9.98
C ILE A 328 8.88 -3.39 11.44
N GLN A 329 8.87 -4.37 12.33
CA GLN A 329 8.72 -4.19 13.78
C GLN A 329 10.06 -4.28 14.52
N PRO A 330 10.47 -3.24 15.29
CA PRO A 330 11.75 -3.23 15.99
C PRO A 330 11.96 -4.32 17.05
N GLN A 331 10.88 -4.95 17.53
CA GLN A 331 10.96 -6.02 18.55
C GLN A 331 11.40 -7.38 17.98
N ASN A 332 11.42 -7.54 16.66
CA ASN A 332 11.84 -8.77 16.00
C ASN A 332 13.34 -8.73 15.73
N LYS A 333 14.05 -9.84 15.97
CA LYS A 333 15.52 -9.86 15.92
C LYS A 333 16.06 -9.52 14.53
N THR A 334 15.39 -9.99 13.48
CA THR A 334 15.82 -9.75 12.10
C THR A 334 15.72 -8.27 11.70
N SER A 335 14.88 -7.48 12.38
CA SER A 335 14.68 -6.06 12.06
C SER A 335 15.93 -5.19 12.25
N GLU A 336 16.88 -5.61 13.09
CA GLU A 336 18.15 -4.89 13.36
C GLU A 336 18.99 -4.70 12.09
N SER A 337 18.89 -5.61 11.13
CA SER A 337 19.60 -5.53 9.83
C SER A 337 18.84 -4.76 8.75
N ILE A 338 17.55 -4.50 8.97
CA ILE A 338 16.63 -3.87 8.02
C ILE A 338 16.50 -2.38 8.32
N ILE A 339 16.13 -2.03 9.56
CA ILE A 339 15.77 -0.65 9.96
C ILE A 339 16.85 0.38 9.62
N PRO A 340 18.16 0.13 9.82
CA PRO A 340 19.20 1.10 9.48
C PRO A 340 19.20 1.52 8.00
N LYS A 341 18.64 0.70 7.11
CA LYS A 341 18.55 0.96 5.67
C LYS A 341 17.28 1.68 5.24
N LEU A 342 16.32 1.86 6.16
CA LEU A 342 15.04 2.53 5.90
C LEU A 342 15.22 4.05 6.00
N THR A 343 16.13 4.59 5.20
CA THR A 343 16.47 6.02 5.15
C THR A 343 15.84 6.69 3.92
N LEU A 344 15.70 8.01 3.97
CA LEU A 344 15.16 8.78 2.85
C LEU A 344 16.01 8.62 1.57
N SER A 345 17.34 8.51 1.69
CA SER A 345 18.23 8.39 0.55
C SER A 345 18.26 7.01 -0.08
N GLU A 346 18.09 5.95 0.72
CA GLU A 346 18.20 4.56 0.24
C GLU A 346 16.85 3.99 -0.19
N ALA A 347 15.76 4.35 0.51
CA ALA A 347 14.43 3.80 0.26
C ALA A 347 13.34 4.87 0.45
N PRO A 348 13.30 5.94 -0.39
CA PRO A 348 12.45 7.11 -0.18
C PRO A 348 10.96 6.77 -0.07
N ILE A 349 10.45 5.86 -0.91
CA ILE A 349 9.04 5.45 -0.88
C ILE A 349 8.74 4.64 0.38
N THR A 350 9.59 3.69 0.76
CA THR A 350 9.44 2.91 2.00
C THR A 350 9.50 3.82 3.23
N PHE A 351 10.47 4.74 3.25
CA PHE A 351 10.62 5.74 4.29
C PHE A 351 9.35 6.58 4.42
N LEU A 352 8.81 7.07 3.29
CA LEU A 352 7.58 7.86 3.29
C LEU A 352 6.37 7.03 3.71
N ALA A 353 6.26 5.78 3.28
CA ALA A 353 5.17 4.88 3.66
C ALA A 353 5.13 4.67 5.17
N ILE A 354 6.27 4.35 5.80
CA ILE A 354 6.37 4.19 7.25
C ILE A 354 6.09 5.52 7.97
N LEU A 355 6.61 6.64 7.44
CA LEU A 355 6.41 7.94 8.06
C LEU A 355 4.93 8.32 8.04
N CYS A 356 4.27 8.16 6.91
CA CYS A 356 2.85 8.45 6.75
C CYS A 356 1.99 7.47 7.55
N ASP A 357 2.30 6.19 7.58
CA ASP A 357 1.61 5.19 8.41
C ASP A 357 1.67 5.59 9.88
N GLU A 358 2.87 5.88 10.39
CA GLU A 358 3.06 6.29 11.78
C GLU A 358 2.42 7.63 12.09
N LEU A 359 2.47 8.61 11.19
CA LEU A 359 1.83 9.90 11.41
C LEU A 359 0.32 9.80 11.34
N GLN A 360 -0.23 9.07 10.35
CA GLN A 360 -1.65 8.81 10.15
C GLN A 360 -2.12 7.86 11.26
N ARG A 361 -2.21 8.39 12.47
CA ARG A 361 -2.91 7.80 13.61
C ARG A 361 -3.97 8.76 14.14
N TRP A 362 -4.02 9.97 13.57
CA TRP A 362 -5.19 10.83 13.70
C TRP A 362 -6.31 10.22 12.88
N ASP A 363 -7.49 10.18 13.46
CA ASP A 363 -8.69 9.69 12.81
C ASP A 363 -8.65 8.22 12.39
N ARG A 364 -7.93 7.36 13.11
CA ARG A 364 -8.05 5.90 12.98
C ARG A 364 -9.17 5.38 13.87
N SER A 365 -10.32 5.08 13.27
CA SER A 365 -11.52 4.65 13.97
C SER A 365 -11.38 3.21 14.48
N PRO A 366 -11.66 2.97 15.76
CA PRO A 366 -11.91 1.65 16.33
C PRO A 366 -12.71 0.65 15.47
N ALA A 367 -12.08 -0.43 14.97
CA ALA A 367 -12.78 -1.47 14.20
C ALA A 367 -12.91 -2.82 14.96
N GLY A 368 -11.98 -3.15 15.85
CA GLY A 368 -11.98 -4.42 16.58
C GLY A 368 -13.06 -4.58 17.66
N TRP A 369 -13.29 -5.82 18.13
CA TRP A 369 -14.31 -6.13 19.14
C TRP A 369 -14.04 -5.48 20.51
N MET A 370 -12.77 -5.37 20.94
CA MET A 370 -12.40 -4.79 22.24
C MET A 370 -12.89 -3.36 22.42
N HIS A 371 -13.14 -2.64 21.32
CA HIS A 371 -13.63 -1.28 21.33
C HIS A 371 -15.07 -1.15 21.77
N LEU A 372 -15.88 -2.18 21.54
CA LEU A 372 -17.26 -2.23 22.02
C LEU A 372 -17.28 -2.30 23.55
N ASP A 373 -16.40 -3.13 24.12
CA ASP A 373 -16.30 -3.31 25.57
C ASP A 373 -15.62 -2.12 26.26
N GLN A 374 -14.69 -1.44 25.58
CA GLN A 374 -13.82 -0.41 26.15
C GLN A 374 -13.94 0.96 25.47
N TYR A 375 -15.12 1.31 24.92
CA TYR A 375 -15.30 2.52 24.11
C TYR A 375 -14.78 3.81 24.77
N ARG A 376 -14.90 3.93 26.11
CA ARG A 376 -14.38 5.08 26.88
C ARG A 376 -12.86 5.16 26.92
N LEU A 377 -12.16 4.02 26.86
CA LEU A 377 -10.71 3.98 26.79
C LEU A 377 -10.23 4.36 25.38
N PHE A 378 -10.99 3.98 24.37
CA PHE A 378 -10.65 4.24 22.98
C PHE A 378 -10.96 5.66 22.50
N SER A 379 -12.10 6.23 22.90
CA SER A 379 -12.38 7.66 22.67
C SER A 379 -11.29 8.55 23.26
N LYS A 380 -10.68 8.07 24.34
CA LYS A 380 -9.50 8.63 24.94
C LYS A 380 -8.29 8.45 24.00
N SER A 381 -7.98 7.24 23.51
CA SER A 381 -6.77 7.00 22.69
C SER A 381 -6.79 7.56 21.26
N ALA A 382 -7.92 8.04 20.75
CA ALA A 382 -8.01 8.61 19.41
C ALA A 382 -7.55 10.07 19.36
N LEU A 383 -6.77 10.42 18.33
CA LEU A 383 -6.54 11.80 17.92
C LEU A 383 -7.59 12.15 16.86
N GLU A 384 -8.19 13.33 16.94
CA GLU A 384 -9.11 13.83 15.90
C GLU A 384 -8.39 14.82 15.00
N SER A 385 -8.77 14.89 13.72
CA SER A 385 -8.17 15.78 12.71
C SER A 385 -8.07 17.23 13.14
N ARG A 386 -9.12 17.78 13.79
CA ARG A 386 -9.14 19.16 14.34
C ARG A 386 -8.03 19.48 15.35
N ASN A 387 -7.32 18.47 15.83
CA ASN A 387 -6.26 18.61 16.81
C ASN A 387 -4.86 18.50 16.20
N ILE A 388 -4.78 18.30 14.88
CA ILE A 388 -3.55 18.16 14.13
C ILE A 388 -3.47 19.28 13.11
N GLU A 389 -2.33 19.93 13.06
CA GLU A 389 -1.97 20.90 12.05
C GLU A 389 -0.66 20.46 11.42
N ILE A 390 -0.58 20.53 10.09
CA ILE A 390 0.65 20.28 9.35
C ILE A 390 1.05 21.56 8.63
N LEU A 391 2.28 21.99 8.81
CA LEU A 391 2.80 23.25 8.29
C LEU A 391 4.18 23.02 7.66
N CYS A 392 4.45 23.62 6.51
CA CYS A 392 5.82 23.79 6.04
C CYS A 392 6.35 25.11 6.54
N ASN A 393 7.47 25.08 7.26
CA ASN A 393 8.25 26.28 7.45
C ASN A 393 8.77 26.69 6.07
N GLY A 394 8.60 27.97 5.72
CA GLY A 394 9.08 28.47 4.43
C GLY A 394 10.57 28.19 4.23
N PRO A 395 11.08 28.18 2.99
CA PRO A 395 12.43 27.71 2.64
C PRO A 395 13.60 28.47 3.32
N ARG A 396 13.32 29.54 4.07
CA ARG A 396 14.33 30.44 4.65
C ARG A 396 14.71 30.16 6.10
N GLU A 397 13.90 29.44 6.88
CA GLU A 397 14.14 29.29 8.32
C GLU A 397 14.43 27.84 8.74
N ASP A 398 13.69 26.88 8.18
CA ASP A 398 13.85 25.46 8.46
C ASP A 398 13.08 24.66 7.41
N PRO A 399 13.70 23.84 6.56
CA PRO A 399 12.98 23.17 5.47
C PRO A 399 12.18 21.94 5.94
N ARG A 400 11.98 21.79 7.26
CA ARG A 400 11.20 20.71 7.88
C ARG A 400 9.72 21.03 7.94
N VAL A 401 8.92 19.97 7.86
CA VAL A 401 7.49 20.01 8.17
C VAL A 401 7.30 20.01 9.68
N LEU A 402 6.43 20.89 10.17
CA LEU A 402 5.93 20.87 11.53
C LEU A 402 4.62 20.09 11.59
N PHE A 403 4.62 19.01 12.36
CA PHE A 403 3.43 18.25 12.72
C PHE A 403 3.02 18.61 14.16
N LEU A 404 2.04 19.51 14.27
CA LEU A 404 1.63 20.09 15.54
C LEU A 404 0.40 19.39 16.09
N ILE A 405 0.50 18.90 17.32
CA ILE A 405 -0.59 18.29 18.06
C ILE A 405 -1.10 19.29 19.10
N GLY A 406 -2.42 19.41 19.27
CA GLY A 406 -3.01 20.43 20.14
C GLY A 406 -2.60 20.34 21.64
N LYS A 407 -3.04 21.32 22.44
CA LYS A 407 -2.40 21.75 23.70
C LYS A 407 -2.63 20.95 24.99
N ASN A 408 -3.25 19.79 24.97
CA ASN A 408 -3.54 19.06 26.23
C ASN A 408 -2.30 18.23 26.70
N ARG A 409 -2.04 18.11 28.01
CA ARG A 409 -1.03 17.19 28.59
C ARG A 409 -1.07 15.79 27.99
N ARG A 410 -2.27 15.29 27.67
CA ARG A 410 -2.46 14.02 26.97
C ARG A 410 -1.82 14.01 25.58
N ARG A 411 -1.92 15.11 24.84
CA ARG A 411 -1.41 15.26 23.47
C ARG A 411 0.11 15.41 23.44
N GLN A 412 0.71 15.95 24.49
CA GLN A 412 2.17 15.89 24.68
C GLN A 412 2.67 14.44 24.73
N LYS A 413 1.95 13.55 25.42
CA LYS A 413 2.29 12.12 25.43
C LYS A 413 2.18 11.48 24.05
N PHE A 414 1.19 11.87 23.23
CA PHE A 414 1.11 11.41 21.84
C PHE A 414 2.30 11.90 21.01
N ALA A 415 2.65 13.19 21.10
CA ALA A 415 3.82 13.74 20.42
C ALA A 415 5.10 12.98 20.78
N GLU A 416 5.32 12.71 22.08
CA GLU A 416 6.45 11.93 22.56
C GLU A 416 6.41 10.48 22.07
N GLN A 417 5.22 9.86 22.03
CA GLN A 417 5.05 8.52 21.49
C GLN A 417 5.39 8.45 19.99
N PHE A 418 4.92 9.42 19.18
CA PHE A 418 5.28 9.46 17.76
C PHE A 418 6.79 9.57 17.58
N ARG A 419 7.45 10.48 18.30
CA ARG A 419 8.92 10.64 18.23
C ARG A 419 9.63 9.33 18.58
N LYS A 420 9.24 8.69 19.68
CA LYS A 420 9.82 7.42 20.12
C LYS A 420 9.59 6.28 19.14
N THR A 421 8.42 6.20 18.49
CA THR A 421 8.17 5.18 17.49
C THR A 421 8.99 5.45 16.23
N LEU A 422 8.98 6.67 15.72
CA LEU A 422 9.73 7.06 14.53
C LEU A 422 11.23 6.91 14.74
N GLU A 423 11.79 7.30 15.89
CA GLU A 423 13.20 7.08 16.24
C GLU A 423 13.62 5.61 16.12
N LYS A 424 12.70 4.67 16.39
CA LYS A 424 12.97 3.24 16.32
C LYS A 424 12.78 2.64 14.94
N ARG A 425 11.99 3.26 14.07
CA ARG A 425 11.57 2.68 12.77
C ARG A 425 12.21 3.39 11.58
N LEU A 426 12.48 4.68 11.71
CA LEU A 426 13.00 5.54 10.65
C LEU A 426 14.19 6.34 11.17
N PRO A 427 15.42 5.87 10.89
CA PRO A 427 16.60 6.67 11.09
C PRO A 427 16.42 8.04 10.42
N ASP A 428 16.85 9.10 11.10
CA ASP A 428 16.89 10.45 10.55
C ASP A 428 15.55 11.13 10.18
N TYR A 429 14.39 10.62 10.64
CA TYR A 429 13.10 11.28 10.34
C TYR A 429 13.09 12.77 10.77
N SER A 430 13.83 13.11 11.83
CA SER A 430 13.93 14.46 12.38
C SER A 430 14.64 15.46 11.46
N LYS A 431 15.30 14.99 10.38
CA LYS A 431 15.88 15.84 9.33
C LYS A 431 14.82 16.50 8.46
N ILE A 432 13.63 15.93 8.36
CA ILE A 432 12.54 16.47 7.52
C ILE A 432 11.25 16.78 8.31
N LEU A 433 11.13 16.26 9.54
CA LEU A 433 9.91 16.38 10.33
C LEU A 433 10.20 16.82 11.76
N LEU A 434 9.49 17.85 12.21
CA LEU A 434 9.40 18.28 13.59
C LEU A 434 8.03 17.95 14.15
N ILE A 435 7.99 17.08 15.16
CA ILE A 435 6.75 16.81 15.91
C ILE A 435 6.71 17.73 17.12
N GLY A 436 5.67 18.54 17.23
CA GLY A 436 5.53 19.54 18.28
C GLY A 436 4.16 19.55 18.93
N THR A 437 4.03 20.34 20.00
CA THR A 437 2.72 20.76 20.51
C THR A 437 2.55 22.24 20.27
N ARG A 438 1.35 22.67 19.87
CA ARG A 438 1.08 24.09 19.59
C ARG A 438 1.41 24.92 20.84
N ILE A 439 2.26 25.94 20.71
CA ILE A 439 2.55 26.89 21.81
C ILE A 439 1.42 27.93 21.83
N GLY A 440 1.06 28.43 23.02
CA GLY A 440 0.12 29.56 23.18
C GLY A 440 0.42 30.67 22.19
N SER A 441 -0.48 30.97 21.24
CA SER A 441 -0.70 32.37 20.92
C SER A 441 -1.52 32.87 22.11
N THR A 442 -0.87 33.61 23.01
CA THR A 442 -1.59 34.48 23.95
C THR A 442 -2.53 35.39 23.19
#